data_AF-A0A954M090-F1
#
_entry.id   AF-A0A954M090-F1
#
_cell.length_a   1.000
_cell.length_b   1.000
_cell.length_c   1.000
_cell.angle_alpha   90.00
_cell.angle_beta   90.00
_cell.angle_gamma   90.00
#
_symmetry.space_group_name_H-M   'P 1'
#
loop_
_entity.id
_entity.type
_entity.pdbx_description
1 polymer ?
#
loop_
_entity_poly.entity_id
_entity_poly.type
_entity_poly.pdbx_seq_one_letter_code
_entity_poly.pdbx_strand_id
1 'polypeptide(L)'
;MNQSRARQEAAAHQPPMTDPLAYFLTWHTYGTWLQGQSSGSVDHSHREYGREFVRPNAPRHTAHASRMSTDAVTLNEPMRLVIQDR
;
A
#
# COMPACT_ATOMS: atom_id res chain seq x y z
N MET A 1 43.27 -36.62 8.85
CA MET A 1 42.08 -37.49 8.84
C MET A 1 41.15 -37.09 9.98
N ASN A 2 40.18 -36.20 9.74
CA ASN A 2 38.84 -36.27 10.34
C ASN A 2 37.92 -35.28 9.60
N GLN A 3 37.43 -35.70 8.44
CA GLN A 3 36.41 -35.00 7.67
C GLN A 3 35.04 -35.44 8.20
N SER A 4 34.48 -34.72 9.16
CA SER A 4 33.21 -35.16 9.79
C SER A 4 32.45 -34.06 10.55
N ARG A 5 32.55 -32.78 10.15
CA ARG A 5 31.70 -31.73 10.76
C ARG A 5 31.45 -30.44 9.97
N ALA A 6 31.62 -30.43 8.65
CA ALA A 6 31.44 -29.23 7.83
C ALA A 6 30.62 -29.49 6.57
N ARG A 7 29.44 -30.10 6.73
CA ARG A 7 28.47 -30.23 5.62
C ARG A 7 27.01 -30.26 6.08
N GLN A 8 26.70 -29.53 7.15
CA GLN A 8 25.34 -29.14 7.49
C GLN A 8 25.27 -27.60 7.47
N GLU A 9 25.66 -27.00 6.35
CA GLU A 9 25.39 -25.60 6.08
C GLU A 9 24.02 -25.49 5.40
N ALA A 10 23.13 -24.78 6.10
CA ALA A 10 21.96 -24.10 5.58
C ALA A 10 21.05 -24.93 4.65
N ALA A 11 20.29 -25.86 5.22
CA ALA A 11 18.96 -26.10 4.70
C ALA A 11 18.24 -24.75 4.70
N ALA A 12 18.01 -24.21 3.51
CA ALA A 12 17.39 -22.92 3.28
C ALA A 12 16.18 -22.78 4.22
N HIS A 13 16.22 -21.79 5.10
CA HIS A 13 15.07 -21.38 5.88
C HIS A 13 14.07 -20.76 4.90
N GLN A 14 13.39 -21.61 4.14
CA GLN A 14 12.23 -21.21 3.36
C GLN A 14 11.15 -20.90 4.39
N PRO A 15 10.71 -19.63 4.52
CA PRO A 15 9.63 -19.32 5.43
C PRO A 15 8.41 -20.14 4.99
N PRO A 16 7.73 -20.83 5.92
CA PRO A 16 6.53 -21.56 5.59
C PRO A 16 5.47 -20.53 5.20
N MET A 17 4.85 -20.77 4.04
CA MET A 17 3.75 -20.03 3.41
C MET A 17 4.18 -18.87 2.49
N THR A 18 3.95 -19.09 1.20
CA THR A 18 3.99 -18.09 0.13
C THR A 18 2.91 -17.02 0.30
N ASP A 19 1.83 -17.33 1.01
CA ASP A 19 0.66 -16.47 1.16
C ASP A 19 0.60 -15.85 2.56
N PRO A 20 0.35 -14.54 2.67
CA PRO A 20 0.25 -13.87 3.96
C PRO A 20 -0.98 -14.34 4.74
N LEU A 21 -0.77 -14.75 6.01
CA LEU A 21 -1.85 -15.18 6.90
C LEU A 21 -2.75 -14.03 7.37
N ALA A 22 -2.20 -12.83 7.51
CA ALA A 22 -2.93 -11.63 7.90
C ALA A 22 -2.15 -10.38 7.48
N TYR A 23 -2.87 -9.28 7.29
CA TYR A 23 -2.29 -7.96 7.04
C TYR A 23 -2.45 -7.06 8.27
N PHE A 24 -1.35 -6.49 8.74
CA PHE A 24 -1.41 -5.40 9.70
C PHE A 24 -1.62 -4.08 8.97
N LEU A 25 -2.82 -3.52 9.07
CA LEU A 25 -3.19 -2.26 8.41
C LEU A 25 -3.04 -1.11 9.39
N THR A 26 -2.18 -0.14 9.07
CA THR A 26 -2.09 1.14 9.77
C THR A 26 -2.53 2.27 8.83
N TRP A 27 -3.40 3.16 9.30
CA TRP A 27 -3.79 4.35 8.58
C TRP A 27 -3.28 5.56 9.35
N HIS A 28 -2.32 6.29 8.77
CA HIS A 28 -1.78 7.49 9.42
C HIS A 28 -2.74 8.68 9.36
N THR A 29 -3.70 8.68 8.43
CA THR A 29 -4.74 9.72 8.31
C THR A 29 -5.98 9.14 7.62
N TYR A 30 -7.16 9.70 7.91
CA TYR A 30 -8.40 9.49 7.14
C TYR A 30 -8.34 10.08 5.72
N GLY A 31 -7.15 10.23 5.14
CA GLY A 31 -6.96 10.72 3.78
C GLY A 31 -6.86 9.56 2.80
N THR A 32 -7.98 9.17 2.18
CA THR A 32 -7.92 8.33 0.97
C THR A 32 -7.73 9.22 -0.25
N TRP A 33 -7.07 8.69 -1.29
CA TRP A 33 -6.96 9.36 -2.57
C TRP A 33 -8.33 9.52 -3.23
N LEU A 34 -8.53 10.64 -3.92
CA LEU A 34 -9.72 10.85 -4.74
C LEU A 34 -9.64 9.98 -5.99
N GLN A 35 -10.66 9.14 -6.22
CA GLN A 35 -10.66 8.23 -7.36
C GLN A 35 -10.75 9.00 -8.69
N GLY A 36 -10.09 8.49 -9.73
CA GLY A 36 -10.04 9.13 -11.04
C GLY A 36 -8.94 10.18 -11.24
N GLN A 37 -8.06 10.38 -10.24
CA GLN A 37 -6.81 11.13 -10.34
C GLN A 37 -5.79 10.46 -11.30
N SER A 38 -4.78 11.22 -11.74
CA SER A 38 -3.71 10.75 -12.65
C SER A 38 -2.82 9.65 -12.05
N SER A 39 -2.70 9.61 -10.72
CA SER A 39 -1.96 8.61 -9.95
C SER A 39 -2.59 7.21 -9.99
N GLY A 40 -3.77 7.06 -10.59
CA GLY A 40 -4.51 5.80 -10.64
C GLY A 40 -5.27 5.52 -9.34
N SER A 41 -6.25 4.61 -9.40
CA SER A 41 -7.01 4.21 -8.22
C SER A 41 -7.48 2.76 -8.33
N VAL A 42 -7.80 2.13 -7.20
CA VAL A 42 -8.48 0.83 -7.16
C VAL A 42 -9.99 1.04 -7.06
N ASP A 43 -10.78 0.14 -7.63
CA ASP A 43 -12.23 0.15 -7.49
C ASP A 43 -12.74 -1.20 -6.96
N HIS A 44 -14.06 -1.30 -6.72
CA HIS A 44 -14.64 -2.48 -6.10
C HIS A 44 -14.49 -3.75 -6.94
N SER A 45 -14.34 -3.64 -8.27
CA SER A 45 -14.08 -4.74 -9.19
C SER A 45 -12.59 -4.96 -9.50
N HIS A 46 -11.71 -4.01 -9.15
CA HIS A 46 -10.27 -4.04 -9.38
C HIS A 46 -9.49 -3.77 -8.08
N ARG A 47 -9.66 -4.65 -7.09
CA ARG A 47 -9.01 -4.57 -5.76
C ARG A 47 -8.03 -5.71 -5.47
N GLU A 48 -7.74 -6.55 -6.46
CA GLU A 48 -6.75 -7.62 -6.35
C GLU A 48 -5.34 -7.01 -6.25
N TYR A 49 -4.54 -7.53 -5.31
CA TYR A 49 -3.16 -7.08 -5.14
C TYR A 49 -2.34 -7.35 -6.41
N GLY A 50 -1.54 -6.37 -6.82
CA GLY A 50 -0.68 -6.46 -8.02
C GLY A 50 -1.38 -6.20 -9.35
N ARG A 51 -2.71 -5.97 -9.38
CA ARG A 51 -3.39 -5.48 -10.60
C ARG A 51 -3.04 -4.04 -10.90
N GLU A 52 -3.07 -3.69 -12.19
CA GLU A 52 -2.90 -2.31 -12.64
C GLU A 52 -3.97 -1.40 -12.04
N PHE A 53 -3.59 -0.16 -11.74
CA PHE A 53 -4.54 0.85 -11.31
C PHE A 53 -5.52 1.20 -12.42
N VAL A 54 -6.76 1.50 -12.04
CA VAL A 54 -7.79 2.01 -12.94
C VAL A 54 -7.31 3.34 -13.52
N ARG A 55 -7.52 3.51 -14.84
CA ARG A 55 -7.15 4.72 -15.55
C ARG A 55 -7.84 5.97 -14.96
N PRO A 56 -7.24 7.16 -15.14
CA PRO A 56 -7.85 8.41 -14.72
C PRO A 56 -9.25 8.59 -15.31
N ASN A 57 -10.17 9.13 -14.52
CA ASN A 57 -11.58 9.30 -14.91
C ASN A 57 -12.10 10.61 -14.31
N ALA A 58 -12.15 11.67 -15.13
CA ALA A 58 -12.54 13.00 -14.69
C ALA A 58 -13.99 13.09 -14.16
N PRO A 59 -15.00 12.44 -14.79
CA PRO A 59 -16.34 12.38 -14.20
C PRO A 59 -16.37 11.79 -12.80
N ARG A 60 -15.65 10.68 -12.58
CA ARG A 60 -15.52 10.04 -11.27
C ARG A 60 -14.86 10.99 -10.27
N HIS A 61 -13.74 11.60 -10.66
CA HIS A 61 -13.06 12.60 -9.84
C HIS A 61 -14.01 13.71 -9.36
N THR A 62 -14.75 14.33 -10.28
CA THR A 62 -15.70 15.40 -9.94
C THR A 62 -16.81 14.92 -9.01
N ALA A 63 -17.36 13.72 -9.24
CA ALA A 63 -18.41 13.16 -8.39
C ALA A 63 -17.93 12.84 -6.96
N HIS A 64 -16.66 12.44 -6.81
CA HIS A 64 -16.08 12.26 -5.48
C HIS A 64 -15.73 13.60 -4.83
N ALA A 65 -15.20 14.56 -5.59
CA ALA A 65 -14.89 15.91 -5.10
C ALA A 65 -16.14 16.63 -4.57
N SER A 66 -17.27 16.51 -5.28
CA SER A 66 -18.51 17.18 -4.89
C SER A 66 -19.14 16.64 -3.60
N ARG A 67 -18.68 15.49 -3.10
CA ARG A 67 -19.14 14.89 -1.83
C ARG A 67 -18.27 15.29 -0.64
N MET A 68 -17.19 16.01 -0.87
CA MET A 68 -16.28 16.45 0.19
C MET A 68 -16.88 17.66 0.91
N SER A 69 -16.82 17.65 2.24
CA SER A 69 -17.23 18.79 3.08
C SER A 69 -16.19 19.91 3.12
N THR A 70 -14.96 19.61 2.72
CA THR A 70 -13.81 20.52 2.72
C THR A 70 -12.93 20.21 1.52
N ASP A 71 -12.04 21.14 1.15
CA ASP A 71 -11.07 20.91 0.09
C ASP A 71 -10.12 19.74 0.40
N ALA A 72 -9.60 19.13 -0.65
CA ALA A 72 -8.61 18.07 -0.54
C ALA A 72 -7.31 18.59 0.07
N VAL A 73 -6.80 17.89 1.07
CA VAL A 73 -5.52 18.20 1.71
C VAL A 73 -4.43 17.35 1.08
N THR A 74 -3.45 18.00 0.45
CA THR A 74 -2.23 17.34 -0.02
C THR A 74 -1.21 17.33 1.10
N LEU A 75 -0.91 16.14 1.65
CA LEU A 75 0.14 15.97 2.65
C LEU A 75 1.51 16.23 2.00
N ASN A 76 2.08 17.40 2.28
CA ASN A 76 3.41 17.78 1.82
C ASN A 76 4.50 17.32 2.81
N GLU A 77 5.76 17.48 2.41
CA GLU A 77 6.92 17.06 3.19
C GLU A 77 6.94 17.65 4.61
N PRO A 78 6.71 18.96 4.83
CA PRO A 78 6.60 19.52 6.19
C PRO A 78 5.55 18.85 7.08
N MET A 79 4.38 18.51 6.53
CA MET A 79 3.29 17.88 7.29
C MET A 79 3.60 16.44 7.69
N ARG A 80 4.46 15.73 6.93
CA ARG A 80 4.90 14.36 7.26
C ARG A 80 5.81 14.32 8.48
N LEU A 81 6.62 15.35 8.68
CA LEU A 81 7.57 15.42 9.81
C LEU A 81 6.87 15.37 11.17
N VAL A 82 5.65 15.91 11.30
CA VAL A 82 4.85 15.88 12.54
C VAL A 82 4.51 14.46 12.99
N ILE A 83 4.45 13.49 12.06
CA ILE A 83 4.09 12.09 12.35
C ILE A 83 5.33 11.24 12.65
N GLN A 84 6.49 11.59 12.07
CA GLN A 84 7.71 10.80 12.19
C GLN A 84 8.48 11.03 13.50
N ASP A 85 8.21 12.13 14.20
CA ASP A 85 8.87 12.49 15.48
C ASP A 85 8.12 11.94 16.73
N ARG A 86 7.33 10.88 16.57
CA ARG A 86 6.50 10.24 17.61
C ARG A 86 6.99 8.84 17.96
#